data_AF-A0A6B3IPP7-F1
#
_entry.id   AF-A0A6B3IPP7-F1
#
_cell.length_a   1.000
_cell.length_b   1.000
_cell.length_c   1.000
_cell.angle_alpha   90.00
_cell.angle_beta   90.00
_cell.angle_gamma   90.00
#
_symmetry.space_group_name_H-M   'P 1'
#
loop_
_entity.id
_entity.type
_entity.pdbx_description
1 polymer ?
#
loop_
_entity_poly.entity_id
_entity_poly.type
_entity_poly.pdbx_seq_one_letter_code
_entity_poly.pdbx_strand_id
1 'polypeptide(L)'
;MRRVSPCRIMGAMSANPESALPIRLTVDDSDSPSDVVDALFLGRFATGEQPYSHSSSLDRVKAGATLLPPHASVLRAARDDDRSATLAEGDGWTLLVSRWNRGADVTVTATSPELAEKVLGEATDGAQDEPEPQPDNVTMGFWYVSPRRGPYRTTRRITAGGWDEVRPNYTAPVADAMDRLMKVTPDDIAGRLLLLHGPPGTGKT
;
A
#
# COMPACT_ATOMS: atom_id res chain seq x y z
N MET A 1 37.32 47.08 36.68
CA MET A 1 37.22 46.25 35.46
C MET A 1 36.71 44.86 35.85
N ARG A 2 35.40 44.60 35.69
CA ARG A 2 34.82 43.27 35.90
C ARG A 2 34.94 42.48 34.60
N ARG A 3 35.65 41.35 34.61
CA ARG A 3 35.65 40.39 33.50
C ARG A 3 34.29 39.71 33.47
N VAL A 4 33.57 39.88 32.37
CA VAL A 4 32.37 39.10 32.06
C VAL A 4 32.86 37.78 31.47
N SER A 5 32.60 36.68 32.17
CA SER A 5 32.77 35.33 31.62
C SER A 5 31.68 35.09 30.57
N PRO A 6 32.00 34.61 29.35
CA PRO A 6 30.96 34.27 28.39
C PRO A 6 30.22 33.02 28.87
N CYS A 7 28.90 33.17 28.95
CA CYS A 7 27.94 32.13 29.25
C CYS A 7 28.04 31.02 28.20
N ARG A 8 28.43 29.81 28.61
CA ARG A 8 28.53 28.64 27.74
C ARG A 8 27.18 27.91 27.72
N ILE A 9 26.14 28.55 27.18
CA ILE A 9 24.86 27.90 26.87
C ILE A 9 24.81 27.67 25.36
N MET A 10 25.53 26.65 24.92
CA MET A 10 25.28 25.96 23.66
C MET A 10 25.72 24.54 23.93
N GLY A 11 24.78 23.73 24.44
CA GLY A 11 24.94 22.29 24.47
C GLY A 11 25.25 21.84 23.05
N ALA A 12 26.32 21.07 22.89
CA ALA A 12 26.67 20.47 21.61
C ALA A 12 25.43 19.76 21.07
N MET A 13 24.90 20.23 19.93
CA MET A 13 23.96 19.41 19.16
C MET A 13 24.70 18.11 18.88
N SER A 14 24.13 16.99 19.31
CA SER A 14 24.71 15.68 19.03
C SER A 14 24.97 15.59 17.53
N ALA A 15 26.18 15.17 17.14
CA ALA A 15 26.53 14.97 15.73
C ALA A 15 25.66 13.88 15.06
N ASN A 16 25.00 13.08 15.90
CA ASN A 16 24.21 11.92 15.53
C ASN A 16 22.71 12.28 15.57
N PRO A 17 22.01 12.32 14.41
CA PRO A 17 20.61 12.76 14.32
C PRO A 17 19.65 11.96 15.21
N GLU A 18 19.90 10.67 15.43
CA GLU A 18 19.11 9.79 16.30
C GLU A 18 19.12 10.23 17.77
N SER A 19 20.16 10.92 18.20
CA SER A 19 20.25 11.46 19.58
C SER A 19 19.41 12.73 19.78
N ALA A 20 19.00 13.38 18.68
CA ALA A 20 18.16 14.57 18.74
C ALA A 20 16.68 14.22 18.98
N LEU A 21 16.27 12.98 18.66
CA LEU A 21 14.88 12.52 18.71
C LEU A 21 14.79 11.13 19.36
N PRO A 22 14.77 11.03 20.71
CA PRO A 22 14.64 9.74 21.37
C PRO A 22 13.26 9.12 21.08
N ILE A 23 13.27 7.90 20.56
CA ILE A 23 12.04 7.13 20.30
C ILE A 23 11.40 6.74 21.63
N ARG A 24 10.11 7.01 21.78
CA ARG A 24 9.29 6.53 22.89
C ARG A 24 8.08 5.80 22.32
N LEU A 25 7.96 4.52 22.63
CA LEU A 25 6.78 3.72 22.33
C LEU A 25 5.90 3.68 23.59
N THR A 26 4.64 4.06 23.43
CA THR A 26 3.59 3.82 24.44
C THR A 26 2.66 2.78 23.84
N VAL A 27 2.31 1.78 24.62
CA VAL A 27 1.39 0.72 24.21
C VAL A 27 0.21 0.71 25.18
N ASP A 28 -1.01 0.70 24.64
CA ASP A 28 -2.24 0.57 25.40
C ASP A 28 -3.13 -0.58 24.86
N ASP A 29 -4.39 -0.61 25.27
CA ASP A 29 -5.34 -1.67 24.92
C ASP A 29 -5.94 -1.53 23.51
N SER A 30 -5.64 -0.43 22.81
CA SER A 30 -6.01 -0.23 21.41
C SER A 30 -4.97 -0.73 20.41
N ASP A 31 -3.74 -1.00 20.88
CA ASP A 31 -2.66 -1.52 20.06
C ASP A 31 -2.79 -3.03 19.81
N SER A 32 -2.41 -3.43 18.60
CA SER A 32 -2.32 -4.83 18.17
C SER A 32 -0.89 -5.34 18.18
N PRO A 33 -0.67 -6.67 18.15
CA PRO A 33 0.66 -7.22 17.93
C PRO A 33 1.33 -6.72 16.64
N SER A 34 0.57 -6.36 15.61
CA SER A 34 1.09 -5.79 14.37
C SER A 34 1.73 -4.42 14.60
N ASP A 35 1.16 -3.58 15.47
CA ASP A 35 1.73 -2.26 15.80
C ASP A 35 3.08 -2.40 16.52
N VAL A 36 3.24 -3.42 17.35
CA VAL A 36 4.53 -3.76 17.98
C VAL A 36 5.54 -4.24 16.94
N VAL A 37 5.11 -4.99 15.92
CA VAL A 37 5.99 -5.42 14.82
C VAL A 37 6.49 -4.22 14.04
N ASP A 38 5.62 -3.25 13.72
CA ASP A 38 5.98 -2.02 13.02
C ASP A 38 6.96 -1.17 13.83
N ALA A 39 6.72 -1.05 15.15
CA ALA A 39 7.63 -0.32 16.04
C ALA A 39 9.02 -0.96 16.11
N LEU A 40 9.09 -2.31 16.18
CA LEU A 40 10.36 -3.03 16.18
C LEU A 40 11.13 -2.87 14.86
N PHE A 41 10.43 -2.87 13.73
CA PHE A 41 11.01 -2.60 12.41
C PHE A 41 11.62 -1.19 12.35
N LEU A 42 10.85 -0.17 12.73
CA LEU A 42 11.29 1.23 12.71
C LEU A 42 12.45 1.51 13.66
N GLY A 43 12.59 0.72 14.73
CA GLY A 43 13.64 0.88 15.73
C GLY A 43 15.05 0.93 15.13
N ARG A 44 15.40 0.02 14.21
CA ARG A 44 16.75 -0.04 13.62
C ARG A 44 17.03 1.08 12.64
N PHE A 45 16.00 1.57 11.94
CA PHE A 45 16.13 2.74 11.09
C PHE A 45 16.36 3.99 11.94
N ALA A 46 15.54 4.15 12.98
CA ALA A 46 15.55 5.36 13.80
C ALA A 46 16.75 5.44 14.77
N THR A 47 17.42 4.33 15.10
CA THR A 47 18.73 4.33 15.77
C THR A 47 19.91 4.56 14.84
N GLY A 48 19.69 4.58 13.52
CA GLY A 48 20.75 4.66 12.51
C GLY A 48 21.52 3.35 12.28
N GLU A 49 21.12 2.24 12.90
CA GLU A 49 21.73 0.92 12.67
C GLU A 49 21.54 0.46 11.21
N GLN A 50 20.37 0.73 10.64
CA GLN A 50 20.01 0.40 9.27
C GLN A 50 19.40 1.64 8.59
N PRO A 51 20.22 2.63 8.20
CA PRO A 51 19.75 3.96 7.84
C PRO A 51 19.19 4.07 6.41
N TYR A 52 19.23 2.99 5.62
CA TYR A 52 18.71 2.97 4.25
C TYR A 52 17.42 2.17 4.20
N SER A 53 16.40 2.69 3.51
CA SER A 53 15.10 2.03 3.37
C SER A 53 14.67 1.95 1.91
N HIS A 54 14.11 0.81 1.50
CA HIS A 54 13.47 0.63 0.20
C HIS A 54 12.15 -0.12 0.37
N SER A 55 11.11 0.29 -0.36
CA SER A 55 9.77 -0.32 -0.25
C SER A 55 9.17 -0.63 -1.61
N SER A 56 8.26 -1.58 -1.63
CA SER A 56 7.41 -1.91 -2.77
C SER A 56 6.01 -2.27 -2.29
N SER A 57 5.00 -1.85 -3.05
CA SER A 57 3.60 -2.19 -2.83
C SER A 57 3.13 -3.10 -3.95
N LEU A 58 2.54 -4.24 -3.57
CA LEU A 58 1.99 -5.23 -4.48
C LEU A 58 0.47 -5.22 -4.35
N ASP A 59 -0.23 -4.76 -5.39
CA ASP A 59 -1.70 -4.75 -5.43
C ASP A 59 -2.29 -6.16 -5.28
N ARG A 60 -1.60 -7.15 -5.85
CA ARG A 60 -2.03 -8.55 -5.85
C ARG A 60 -0.84 -9.49 -5.74
N VAL A 61 -0.78 -10.23 -4.64
CA VAL A 61 0.27 -11.20 -4.33
C VAL A 61 -0.20 -12.60 -4.74
N LYS A 62 0.66 -13.35 -5.43
CA LYS A 62 0.40 -14.75 -5.79
C LYS A 62 0.12 -15.59 -4.55
N ALA A 63 -0.83 -16.50 -4.65
CA ALA A 63 -1.13 -17.44 -3.57
C ALA A 63 0.13 -18.25 -3.21
N GLY A 64 0.48 -18.28 -1.93
CA GLY A 64 1.65 -19.01 -1.43
C GLY A 64 2.99 -18.28 -1.53
N ALA A 65 3.07 -17.12 -2.19
CA ALA A 65 4.27 -16.29 -2.12
C ALA A 65 4.51 -15.85 -0.67
N THR A 66 5.75 -15.98 -0.17
CA THR A 66 6.12 -15.65 1.22
C THR A 66 6.52 -14.19 1.40
N LEU A 67 6.96 -13.53 0.33
CA LEU A 67 7.53 -12.17 0.35
C LEU A 67 8.77 -12.07 1.28
N LEU A 68 9.49 -13.19 1.42
CA LEU A 68 10.72 -13.26 2.18
C LEU A 68 11.85 -13.63 1.22
N PRO A 69 13.01 -12.96 1.30
CA PRO A 69 14.18 -13.33 0.51
C PRO A 69 14.73 -14.69 0.99
N PRO A 70 15.61 -15.32 0.21
CA PRO A 70 16.29 -16.54 0.63
C PRO A 70 17.01 -16.35 1.97
N HIS A 71 16.98 -17.38 2.82
CA HIS A 71 17.68 -17.41 4.12
C HIS A 71 17.22 -16.37 5.16
N ALA A 72 16.07 -15.73 4.96
CA ALA A 72 15.46 -14.87 5.96
C ALA A 72 15.13 -15.62 7.25
N SER A 73 15.45 -15.02 8.40
CA SER A 73 15.03 -15.49 9.72
C SER A 73 13.83 -14.69 10.19
N VAL A 74 12.69 -15.35 10.41
CA VAL A 74 11.48 -14.68 10.92
C VAL A 74 11.65 -14.39 12.41
N LEU A 75 11.59 -13.11 12.78
CA LEU A 75 11.67 -12.66 14.16
C LEU A 75 10.30 -12.64 14.84
N ARG A 76 9.29 -12.12 14.14
CA ARG A 76 7.92 -11.96 14.66
C ARG A 76 6.92 -12.13 13.51
N ALA A 77 5.75 -12.66 13.84
CA ALA A 77 4.62 -12.69 12.93
C ALA A 77 3.34 -12.44 13.74
N ALA A 78 2.49 -11.55 13.22
CA ALA A 78 1.16 -11.25 13.73
C ALA A 78 0.14 -11.50 12.62
N ARG A 79 -1.02 -12.04 12.98
CA ARG A 79 -2.09 -12.34 12.03
C ARG A 79 -3.44 -12.08 12.68
N ASP A 80 -4.21 -11.23 12.02
CA ASP A 80 -5.62 -10.96 12.28
C ASP A 80 -6.46 -11.51 11.11
N ASP A 81 -7.78 -11.31 11.15
CA ASP A 81 -8.71 -11.89 10.17
C ASP A 81 -8.39 -11.45 8.72
N ASP A 82 -8.13 -10.15 8.52
CA ASP A 82 -7.93 -9.54 7.19
C ASP A 82 -6.51 -8.99 6.96
N ARG A 83 -5.64 -9.05 7.97
CA ARG A 83 -4.29 -8.46 7.93
C ARG A 83 -3.25 -9.35 8.60
N SER A 84 -1.99 -9.21 8.20
CA SER A 84 -0.88 -9.85 8.90
C SER A 84 0.41 -9.06 8.72
N ALA A 85 1.25 -9.02 9.75
CA ALA A 85 2.57 -8.42 9.72
C ALA A 85 3.64 -9.48 10.00
N THR A 86 4.70 -9.52 9.20
CA THR A 86 5.85 -10.41 9.40
C THR A 86 7.14 -9.59 9.41
N LEU A 87 7.91 -9.72 10.48
CA LEU A 87 9.25 -9.15 10.60
C LEU A 87 10.28 -10.26 10.44
N ALA A 88 11.19 -10.06 9.51
CA ALA A 88 12.32 -10.96 9.26
C ALA A 88 13.63 -10.20 9.19
N GLU A 89 14.73 -10.89 9.42
CA GLU A 89 16.07 -10.33 9.33
C GLU A 89 17.02 -11.22 8.53
N GLY A 90 18.12 -10.61 8.12
CA GLY A 90 19.31 -11.29 7.63
C GLY A 90 20.54 -10.43 7.90
N ASP A 91 21.64 -10.73 7.21
CA ASP A 91 22.91 -10.04 7.44
C ASP A 91 22.84 -8.58 6.99
N GLY A 92 22.83 -7.67 7.97
CA GLY A 92 22.80 -6.22 7.73
C GLY A 92 21.46 -5.65 7.25
N TRP A 93 20.37 -6.43 7.30
CA TRP A 93 19.05 -5.96 6.87
C TRP A 93 17.90 -6.51 7.73
N THR A 94 16.79 -5.76 7.74
CA THR A 94 15.51 -6.16 8.33
C THR A 94 14.41 -5.90 7.30
N LEU A 95 13.40 -6.76 7.25
CA LEU A 95 12.28 -6.67 6.32
C LEU A 95 10.97 -6.78 7.08
N LEU A 96 10.03 -5.90 6.74
CA LEU A 96 8.64 -5.92 7.18
C LEU A 96 7.74 -6.25 5.98
N VAL A 97 6.96 -7.32 6.11
CA VAL A 97 5.83 -7.61 5.21
C VAL A 97 4.54 -7.24 5.93
N SER A 98 3.79 -6.28 5.41
CA SER A 98 2.42 -6.00 5.82
C SER A 98 1.47 -6.50 4.74
N ARG A 99 0.63 -7.48 5.05
CA ARG A 99 -0.37 -8.03 4.11
C ARG A 99 -1.78 -7.64 4.52
N TRP A 100 -2.61 -7.44 3.51
CA TRP A 100 -4.06 -7.32 3.62
C TRP A 100 -4.69 -8.13 2.49
N ASN A 101 -5.96 -8.53 2.62
CA ASN A 101 -6.75 -9.22 1.58
C ASN A 101 -5.91 -9.95 0.49
N ARG A 102 -5.67 -9.32 -0.68
CA ARG A 102 -4.80 -9.84 -1.75
C ARG A 102 -3.49 -9.07 -1.94
N GLY A 103 -3.27 -7.95 -1.25
CA GLY A 103 -2.11 -7.08 -1.45
C GLY A 103 -1.09 -7.18 -0.32
N ALA A 104 0.08 -6.58 -0.55
CA ALA A 104 1.10 -6.45 0.49
C ALA A 104 2.04 -5.27 0.25
N ASP A 105 2.51 -4.68 1.34
CA ASP A 105 3.66 -3.79 1.36
C ASP A 105 4.86 -4.56 1.89
N VAL A 106 5.99 -4.43 1.21
CA VAL A 106 7.28 -4.96 1.64
C VAL A 106 8.24 -3.79 1.81
N THR A 107 8.73 -3.61 3.03
CA THR A 107 9.72 -2.56 3.33
C THR A 107 10.98 -3.21 3.89
N VAL A 108 12.14 -2.78 3.42
CA VAL A 108 13.45 -3.26 3.86
C VAL A 108 14.23 -2.08 4.42
N THR A 109 14.84 -2.26 5.59
CA THR A 109 15.89 -1.39 6.11
C THR A 109 17.23 -2.11 6.07
N ALA A 110 18.31 -1.43 5.70
CA ALA A 110 19.63 -2.03 5.61
C ALA A 110 20.78 -1.07 5.93
N THR A 111 21.97 -1.63 6.10
CA THR A 111 23.23 -0.88 6.33
C THR A 111 23.77 -0.20 5.08
N SER A 112 23.30 -0.55 3.88
CA SER A 112 23.60 0.13 2.62
C SER A 112 22.36 0.20 1.71
N PRO A 113 22.28 1.19 0.81
CA PRO A 113 21.15 1.32 -0.12
C PRO A 113 21.08 0.16 -1.12
N GLU A 114 22.23 -0.33 -1.60
CA GLU A 114 22.30 -1.45 -2.54
C GLU A 114 21.80 -2.75 -1.91
N LEU A 115 22.07 -2.94 -0.61
CA LEU A 115 21.57 -4.10 0.13
C LEU A 115 20.04 -4.03 0.29
N ALA A 116 19.48 -2.85 0.61
CA ALA A 116 18.04 -2.67 0.73
C ALA A 116 17.32 -2.97 -0.60
N GLU A 117 17.83 -2.43 -1.72
CA GLU A 117 17.28 -2.65 -3.06
C GLU A 117 17.36 -4.14 -3.46
N LYS A 118 18.53 -4.77 -3.27
CA LYS A 118 18.73 -6.18 -3.57
C LYS A 118 17.75 -7.08 -2.81
N VAL A 119 17.65 -6.89 -1.50
CA VAL A 119 16.78 -7.72 -0.63
C VAL A 119 15.31 -7.53 -0.98
N LEU A 120 14.89 -6.30 -1.28
CA LEU A 120 13.52 -6.03 -1.73
C LEU A 120 13.22 -6.72 -3.07
N GLY A 121 14.16 -6.66 -4.02
CA GLY A 121 14.05 -7.37 -5.29
C GLY A 121 13.90 -8.88 -5.09
N GLU A 122 14.76 -9.48 -4.28
CA GLU A 122 14.69 -10.91 -3.95
C GLU A 122 13.39 -11.31 -3.24
N ALA A 123 12.86 -10.44 -2.37
CA ALA A 123 11.62 -10.70 -1.64
C ALA A 123 10.37 -10.61 -2.54
N THR A 124 10.39 -9.74 -3.55
CA THR A 124 9.23 -9.45 -4.41
C THR A 124 9.30 -10.13 -5.78
N ASP A 125 10.43 -10.77 -6.12
CA ASP A 125 10.63 -11.44 -7.40
C ASP A 125 9.55 -12.49 -7.67
N GLY A 126 8.88 -12.35 -8.82
CA GLY A 126 7.79 -13.23 -9.23
C GLY A 126 6.56 -13.24 -8.32
N ALA A 127 6.48 -12.38 -7.28
CA ALA A 127 5.42 -12.43 -6.29
C ALA A 127 4.12 -11.74 -6.73
N GLN A 128 4.20 -10.80 -7.68
CA GLN A 128 3.03 -10.13 -8.23
C GLN A 128 2.22 -11.08 -9.12
N ASP A 129 0.93 -11.18 -8.84
CA ASP A 129 -0.01 -11.97 -9.63
C ASP A 129 -0.54 -11.15 -10.80
N GLU A 130 -0.62 -11.74 -11.99
CA GLU A 130 -1.17 -11.07 -13.17
C GLU A 130 -2.64 -10.72 -12.92
N PRO A 131 -3.15 -9.56 -13.35
CA PRO A 131 -4.57 -9.27 -13.19
C PRO A 131 -5.41 -10.41 -13.80
N GLU A 132 -6.41 -10.91 -13.07
CA GLU A 132 -7.40 -11.80 -13.71
C GLU A 132 -7.95 -11.05 -14.94
N PRO A 133 -8.09 -11.71 -16.11
CA PRO A 133 -8.69 -11.07 -17.26
C PRO A 133 -10.04 -10.50 -16.83
N GLN A 134 -10.25 -9.21 -17.11
CA GLN A 134 -11.48 -8.55 -16.69
C GLN A 134 -12.65 -9.36 -17.27
N PRO A 135 -13.55 -9.87 -16.42
CA PRO A 135 -14.65 -10.66 -16.93
C PRO A 135 -15.50 -9.75 -17.81
N ASP A 136 -15.90 -10.26 -18.98
CA ASP A 136 -16.86 -9.58 -19.87
C ASP A 136 -18.24 -9.37 -19.21
N ASN A 137 -18.40 -9.75 -17.94
CA ASN A 137 -19.64 -9.69 -17.19
C ASN A 137 -19.46 -8.92 -15.88
N VAL A 138 -20.17 -7.81 -15.76
CA VAL A 138 -20.29 -7.04 -14.52
C VAL A 138 -21.47 -7.52 -13.68
N THR A 139 -21.30 -7.49 -12.36
CA THR A 139 -22.35 -7.85 -11.42
C THR A 139 -23.14 -6.60 -11.02
N MET A 140 -24.36 -6.47 -11.53
CA MET A 140 -25.25 -5.33 -11.25
C MET A 140 -26.31 -5.71 -10.21
N GLY A 141 -26.45 -4.89 -9.17
CA GLY A 141 -27.50 -5.04 -8.17
C GLY A 141 -28.70 -4.15 -8.49
N PHE A 142 -29.87 -4.75 -8.69
CA PHE A 142 -31.14 -4.05 -8.84
C PHE A 142 -31.88 -4.08 -7.51
N TRP A 143 -32.12 -2.92 -6.94
CA TRP A 143 -32.95 -2.77 -5.74
C TRP A 143 -34.33 -2.25 -6.14
N TYR A 144 -35.39 -2.87 -5.63
CA TYR A 144 -36.75 -2.41 -5.84
C TYR A 144 -37.62 -2.80 -4.65
N VAL A 145 -38.70 -2.05 -4.42
CA VAL A 145 -39.71 -2.42 -3.42
C VAL A 145 -40.70 -3.37 -4.08
N SER A 146 -40.71 -4.62 -3.61
CA SER A 146 -41.69 -5.62 -4.01
C SER A 146 -42.98 -5.47 -3.17
N PRO A 147 -44.17 -5.46 -3.78
CA PRO A 147 -45.43 -5.45 -3.04
C PRO A 147 -45.62 -6.64 -2.09
N ARG A 148 -44.93 -7.76 -2.33
CA ARG A 148 -45.05 -9.01 -1.54
C ARG A 148 -43.88 -9.26 -0.60
N ARG A 149 -42.69 -8.72 -0.91
CA ARG A 149 -41.45 -9.00 -0.17
C ARG A 149 -40.82 -7.76 0.48
N GLY A 150 -41.42 -6.57 0.30
CA GLY A 150 -40.82 -5.31 0.71
C GLY A 150 -39.54 -5.00 -0.09
N PRO A 151 -38.62 -4.22 0.46
CA PRO A 151 -37.27 -3.99 -0.09
C PRO A 151 -36.59 -5.28 -0.55
N TYR A 152 -36.26 -5.36 -1.84
CA TYR A 152 -35.64 -6.55 -2.41
C TYR A 152 -34.49 -6.19 -3.34
N ARG A 153 -33.36 -6.88 -3.19
CA ARG A 153 -32.20 -6.77 -4.08
C ARG A 153 -32.09 -8.03 -4.92
N THR A 154 -32.03 -7.88 -6.23
CA THR A 154 -31.68 -8.95 -7.17
C THR A 154 -30.33 -8.63 -7.80
N THR A 155 -29.42 -9.59 -7.77
CA THR A 155 -28.13 -9.48 -8.44
C THR A 155 -28.19 -10.17 -9.79
N ARG A 156 -27.77 -9.50 -10.86
CA ARG A 156 -27.65 -10.09 -12.21
C ARG A 156 -26.24 -9.90 -12.73
N ARG A 157 -25.73 -10.91 -13.44
CA ARG A 157 -24.54 -10.75 -14.30
C ARG A 157 -25.02 -10.17 -15.63
N ILE A 158 -24.40 -9.09 -16.07
CA ILE A 158 -24.69 -8.42 -17.34
C ILE A 158 -23.40 -8.38 -18.12
N THR A 159 -23.44 -8.77 -19.38
CA THR A 159 -22.31 -8.64 -20.28
C THR A 159 -22.04 -7.15 -20.53
N ALA A 160 -20.82 -6.71 -20.21
CA ALA A 160 -20.34 -5.37 -20.52
C ALA A 160 -19.23 -5.50 -21.55
N GLY A 161 -19.52 -5.01 -22.76
CA GLY A 161 -18.52 -4.93 -23.82
C GLY A 161 -17.36 -4.04 -23.43
N GLY A 162 -16.18 -4.33 -24.00
CA GLY A 162 -15.00 -3.48 -23.84
C GLY A 162 -15.26 -2.06 -24.36
N TRP A 163 -14.37 -1.12 -24.01
CA TRP A 163 -14.52 0.28 -24.39
C TRP A 163 -14.75 0.47 -25.91
N ASP A 164 -14.00 -0.25 -26.74
CA ASP A 164 -14.12 -0.16 -28.20
C ASP A 164 -15.53 -0.53 -28.71
N GLU A 165 -16.22 -1.46 -28.05
CA GLU A 165 -17.57 -1.89 -28.42
C GLU A 165 -18.63 -0.86 -28.02
N VAL A 166 -18.44 -0.17 -26.89
CA VAL A 166 -19.41 0.81 -26.37
C VAL A 166 -19.11 2.25 -26.79
N ARG A 167 -17.91 2.53 -27.30
CA ARG A 167 -17.46 3.84 -27.80
C ARG A 167 -18.47 4.50 -28.75
N PRO A 168 -19.10 3.79 -29.71
CA PRO A 168 -20.07 4.39 -30.64
C PRO A 168 -21.34 4.93 -29.96
N ASN A 169 -21.62 4.56 -28.71
CA ASN A 169 -22.78 5.06 -27.96
C ASN A 169 -22.58 6.48 -27.41
N TYR A 170 -21.38 7.04 -27.53
CA TYR A 170 -21.03 8.36 -27.03
C TYR A 170 -20.86 9.36 -28.18
N THR A 171 -21.18 10.62 -27.91
CA THR A 171 -20.86 11.71 -28.84
C THR A 171 -19.35 11.85 -28.96
N ALA A 172 -18.85 12.32 -30.11
CA ALA A 172 -17.41 12.41 -30.38
C ALA A 172 -16.61 13.12 -29.25
N PRO A 173 -17.05 14.27 -28.68
CA PRO A 173 -16.30 14.92 -27.61
C PRO A 173 -16.21 14.07 -26.31
N VAL A 174 -17.23 13.26 -26.02
CA VAL A 174 -17.26 12.40 -24.84
C VAL A 174 -16.41 11.15 -25.09
N ALA A 175 -16.52 10.55 -26.28
CA ALA A 175 -15.69 9.42 -26.67
C ALA A 175 -14.20 9.75 -26.58
N ASP A 176 -13.78 10.92 -27.08
CA ASP A 176 -12.36 11.34 -27.03
C ASP A 176 -11.86 11.57 -25.61
N ALA A 177 -12.73 12.04 -24.70
CA ALA A 177 -12.38 12.20 -23.29
C ALA A 177 -12.26 10.84 -22.58
N MET A 178 -13.18 9.92 -22.87
CA MET A 178 -13.16 8.55 -22.36
C MET A 178 -11.98 7.75 -22.93
N ASP A 179 -11.60 7.95 -24.20
CA ASP A 179 -10.42 7.33 -24.82
C ASP A 179 -9.12 7.62 -24.04
N ARG A 180 -9.02 8.82 -23.45
CA ARG A 180 -7.88 9.19 -22.59
C ARG A 180 -7.99 8.50 -21.23
N LEU A 181 -9.18 8.50 -20.64
CA LEU A 181 -9.43 7.87 -19.34
C LEU A 181 -9.15 6.36 -19.37
N MET A 182 -9.54 5.66 -20.44
CA MET A 182 -9.35 4.21 -20.57
C MET A 182 -7.89 3.78 -20.73
N LYS A 183 -6.97 4.74 -20.91
CA LYS A 183 -5.52 4.52 -20.96
C LYS A 183 -4.81 4.80 -19.64
N VAL A 184 -5.51 5.37 -18.65
CA VAL A 184 -4.94 5.70 -17.35
C VAL A 184 -4.68 4.42 -16.57
N THR A 185 -3.45 4.26 -16.10
CA THR A 185 -2.99 3.17 -15.25
C THR A 185 -2.85 3.62 -13.81
N PRO A 186 -2.71 2.69 -12.83
CA PRO A 186 -2.43 3.06 -11.45
C PRO A 186 -1.19 3.95 -11.28
N ASP A 187 -0.16 3.76 -12.13
CA ASP A 187 1.09 4.53 -12.09
C ASP A 187 0.90 5.99 -12.51
N ASP A 188 -0.19 6.30 -13.22
CA ASP A 188 -0.47 7.65 -13.71
C ASP A 188 -1.17 8.54 -12.66
N ILE A 189 -1.63 7.98 -11.52
CA ILE A 189 -2.53 8.69 -10.59
C ILE A 189 -2.19 8.50 -9.10
N ALA A 190 -2.16 9.59 -8.35
CA ALA A 190 -2.01 9.58 -6.89
C ALA A 190 -3.36 9.47 -6.13
N GLY A 191 -4.50 9.41 -6.84
CA GLY A 191 -5.83 9.37 -6.24
C GLY A 191 -6.92 8.92 -7.21
N ARG A 192 -8.06 8.42 -6.69
CA ARG A 192 -9.09 7.71 -7.47
C ARG A 192 -10.47 8.40 -7.40
N LEU A 193 -10.61 9.59 -8.00
CA LEU A 193 -11.91 10.27 -8.13
C LEU A 193 -12.18 10.64 -9.59
N LEU A 194 -13.26 10.09 -10.14
CA LEU A 194 -13.79 10.44 -11.46
C LEU A 194 -15.20 11.03 -11.30
N LEU A 195 -15.44 12.19 -11.92
CA LEU A 195 -16.74 12.84 -11.96
C LEU A 195 -17.30 12.86 -13.39
N LEU A 196 -18.34 12.06 -13.63
CA LEU A 196 -19.11 12.09 -14.88
C LEU A 196 -20.35 12.97 -14.68
N HIS A 197 -20.40 14.14 -15.32
CA HIS A 197 -21.52 15.09 -15.21
C HIS A 197 -22.06 15.50 -16.57
N GLY A 198 -23.36 15.80 -16.65
CA GLY A 198 -24.02 16.21 -17.90
C GLY A 198 -25.53 15.94 -17.95
N PRO A 199 -26.23 16.43 -19.00
CA PRO A 199 -27.68 16.25 -19.19
C PRO A 199 -28.13 14.78 -19.16
N PRO A 200 -29.40 14.46 -18.83
CA PRO A 200 -29.90 13.08 -18.85
C PRO A 200 -29.77 12.44 -20.24
N GLY A 201 -29.56 11.12 -20.30
CA GLY A 201 -29.47 10.37 -21.55
C GLY A 201 -28.09 10.35 -22.25
N THR A 202 -27.03 10.85 -21.61
CA THR A 202 -25.67 10.95 -22.20
C THR A 202 -24.72 9.81 -21.79
N GLY A 203 -25.24 8.65 -21.36
CA GLY A 203 -24.40 7.50 -20.98
C GLY A 203 -23.54 7.70 -19.72
N LYS A 204 -24.00 8.47 -18.72
CA LYS A 204 -23.28 8.63 -17.44
C LYS A 204 -23.41 7.42 -16.50
N THR A 205 -24.34 6.52 -16.79
CA THR A 205 -24.68 5.33 -16.01
C THR A 205 -24.43 4.12 -16.88
#